data_AF-A0A563VSD0-F1
#
_entry.id   AF-A0A563VSD0-F1
#
_cell.length_a   1.000
_cell.length_b   1.000
_cell.length_c   1.000
_cell.angle_alpha   90.00
_cell.angle_beta   90.00
_cell.angle_gamma   90.00
#
_symmetry.space_group_name_H-M   'P 1'
#
loop_
_entity.id
_entity.type
_entity.pdbx_description
1 polymer ?
#
loop_
_entity_poly.entity_id
_entity_poly.type
_entity_poly.pdbx_seq_one_letter_code
_entity_poly.pdbx_strand_id
1 'polypeptide(L)'
;MNYMKFWLAFGMKTIMLLTIVASTFSNSATLAAPKSDTHNQTIRGNSGGPVDSKNCGFVANTPSYTLSLSNRIDYMRMFVEVNGGQPTLLVIGPKADDSFCVLGDMNTGLNPEISGVWEAGTYNVYIGDRYGERHQFTLRISTDKN
;
A
#
# COMPACT_ATOMS: atom_id res chain seq x y z
N MET A 1 32.03 -47.63 -64.09
CA MET A 1 32.18 -47.29 -65.52
C MET A 1 31.31 -46.07 -65.78
N ASN A 2 31.94 -44.98 -66.24
CA ASN A 2 31.40 -43.73 -66.84
C ASN A 2 30.70 -42.71 -65.91
N TYR A 3 31.39 -41.60 -65.60
CA TYR A 3 31.34 -40.23 -66.20
C TYR A 3 30.14 -39.43 -65.65
N MET A 4 30.27 -38.20 -65.13
CA MET A 4 30.85 -37.04 -65.79
C MET A 4 31.07 -35.92 -64.75
N LYS A 5 32.20 -35.20 -64.87
CA LYS A 5 32.44 -33.93 -64.19
C LYS A 5 31.65 -32.82 -64.89
N PHE A 6 31.05 -31.91 -64.13
CA PHE A 6 30.76 -30.56 -64.62
C PHE A 6 31.00 -29.54 -63.50
N TRP A 7 32.05 -28.74 -63.69
CA TRP A 7 32.35 -27.55 -62.90
C TRP A 7 31.54 -26.40 -63.46
N LEU A 8 30.79 -25.68 -62.62
CA LEU A 8 30.39 -24.31 -62.90
C LEU A 8 30.58 -23.48 -61.63
N ALA A 9 31.63 -22.66 -61.68
CA ALA A 9 31.87 -21.57 -60.76
C ALA A 9 30.79 -20.50 -60.99
N PHE A 10 30.09 -20.11 -59.94
CA PHE A 10 29.25 -18.91 -59.94
C PHE A 10 29.67 -17.98 -58.80
N GLY A 11 29.91 -16.74 -59.19
CA GLY A 11 30.65 -15.74 -58.42
C GLY A 11 30.03 -15.35 -57.08
N MET A 12 30.94 -15.11 -56.14
CA MET A 12 30.69 -14.54 -54.82
C MET A 12 30.18 -13.10 -54.97
N LYS A 13 28.85 -12.90 -54.87
CA LYS A 13 28.28 -11.56 -54.71
C LYS A 13 28.21 -11.22 -53.23
N THR A 14 29.12 -10.35 -52.81
CA THR A 14 29.12 -9.65 -51.53
C THR A 14 27.82 -8.88 -51.32
N ILE A 15 27.15 -9.11 -50.18
CA ILE A 15 26.14 -8.20 -49.65
C ILE A 15 26.72 -7.60 -48.37
N MET A 16 27.19 -6.36 -48.47
CA MET A 16 27.61 -5.55 -47.33
C MET A 16 26.34 -5.11 -46.60
N LEU A 17 26.04 -5.75 -45.47
CA LEU A 17 24.93 -5.38 -44.60
C LEU A 17 25.32 -4.16 -43.76
N LEU A 18 24.69 -3.02 -44.05
CA LEU A 18 24.75 -1.80 -43.25
C LEU A 18 23.80 -1.97 -42.05
N THR A 19 24.33 -2.32 -40.88
CA THR A 19 23.53 -2.38 -39.64
C THR A 19 23.32 -0.97 -39.09
N ILE A 20 22.12 -0.44 -39.22
CA ILE A 20 21.71 0.80 -38.56
C ILE A 20 21.45 0.47 -37.10
N VAL A 21 22.33 0.87 -36.19
CA VAL A 21 22.10 0.76 -34.76
C VAL A 21 21.19 1.91 -34.36
N ALA A 22 19.88 1.64 -34.22
CA ALA A 22 18.95 2.61 -33.64
C ALA A 22 19.19 2.67 -32.13
N SER A 23 19.85 3.72 -31.64
CA SER A 23 19.99 3.99 -30.22
C SER A 23 18.65 4.43 -29.65
N THR A 24 17.96 3.54 -28.94
CA THR A 24 16.79 3.89 -28.14
C THR A 24 17.24 4.63 -26.88
N PHE A 25 16.97 5.94 -26.80
CA PHE A 25 17.12 6.68 -25.55
C PHE A 25 15.95 6.31 -24.63
N SER A 26 16.24 5.60 -23.53
CA SER A 26 15.26 5.36 -22.48
C SER A 26 15.23 6.56 -21.54
N ASN A 27 14.21 7.40 -21.65
CA ASN A 27 13.95 8.45 -20.67
C ASN A 27 13.38 7.81 -19.41
N SER A 28 14.22 7.65 -18.37
CA SER A 28 13.76 7.35 -17.02
C SER A 28 13.13 8.60 -16.42
N ALA A 29 11.83 8.82 -16.67
CA ALA A 29 11.06 9.78 -15.90
C ALA A 29 10.92 9.23 -14.46
N THR A 30 11.70 9.77 -13.53
CA THR A 30 11.43 9.62 -12.09
C THR A 30 10.11 10.32 -11.81
N LEU A 31 9.02 9.55 -11.81
CA LEU A 31 7.74 9.99 -11.25
C LEU A 31 7.98 10.19 -9.75
N ALA A 32 8.14 11.44 -9.33
CA ALA A 32 7.98 11.78 -7.93
C ALA A 32 6.58 11.31 -7.51
N ALA A 33 6.50 10.45 -6.50
CA ALA A 33 5.23 9.99 -5.95
C ALA A 33 4.36 11.23 -5.63
N PRO A 34 3.04 11.18 -5.90
CA PRO A 34 2.17 12.29 -5.54
C PRO A 34 2.33 12.56 -4.06
N LYS A 35 2.73 13.79 -3.73
CA LYS A 35 2.81 14.28 -2.36
C LYS A 35 1.36 14.25 -1.86
N SER A 36 1.00 13.21 -1.10
CA SER A 36 -0.35 13.02 -0.57
C SER A 36 -0.66 14.20 0.33
N ASP A 37 -1.38 15.17 -0.20
CA ASP A 37 -2.00 16.22 0.60
C ASP A 37 -2.88 15.51 1.62
N THR A 38 -2.51 15.58 2.89
CA THR A 38 -3.09 14.73 3.94
C THR A 38 -4.41 15.32 4.44
N HIS A 39 -5.16 15.93 3.54
CA HIS A 39 -6.44 16.52 3.84
C HIS A 39 -7.54 15.50 3.54
N ASN A 40 -8.23 15.06 4.58
CA ASN A 40 -9.46 14.27 4.54
C ASN A 40 -9.43 13.04 3.61
N GLN A 41 -8.98 11.90 4.15
CA GLN A 41 -8.95 10.63 3.43
C GLN A 41 -10.07 9.69 3.89
N THR A 42 -10.60 8.89 2.95
CA THR A 42 -11.57 7.83 3.21
C THR A 42 -11.05 6.52 2.64
N ILE A 43 -10.87 5.53 3.50
CA ILE A 43 -10.35 4.21 3.15
C ILE A 43 -11.42 3.17 3.49
N ARG A 44 -11.64 2.19 2.61
CA ARG A 44 -12.60 1.10 2.82
C ARG A 44 -11.89 -0.24 2.76
N GLY A 45 -12.37 -1.19 3.55
CA GLY A 45 -11.80 -2.53 3.57
C GLY A 45 -12.62 -3.49 4.43
N ASN A 46 -11.98 -4.59 4.83
CA ASN A 46 -12.55 -5.55 5.78
C ASN A 46 -11.72 -5.57 7.05
N SER A 47 -12.41 -5.59 8.20
CA SER A 47 -11.81 -5.70 9.51
C SER A 47 -11.34 -7.14 9.79
N GLY A 48 -10.64 -7.30 10.91
CA GLY A 48 -10.24 -8.61 11.42
C GLY A 48 -9.13 -9.26 10.60
N GLY A 49 -8.95 -10.56 10.82
CA GLY A 49 -7.94 -11.36 10.14
C GLY A 49 -7.40 -12.48 11.03
N PRO A 50 -6.40 -13.24 10.55
CA PRO A 50 -5.90 -14.40 11.28
C PRO A 50 -4.81 -14.07 12.31
N VAL A 51 -4.31 -12.84 12.35
CA VAL A 51 -3.14 -12.48 13.17
C VAL A 51 -3.60 -11.92 14.51
N ASP A 52 -3.25 -12.59 15.60
CA ASP A 52 -3.45 -12.07 16.95
C ASP A 52 -2.44 -10.94 17.24
N SER A 53 -2.93 -9.71 17.40
CA SER A 53 -2.11 -8.54 17.77
C SER A 53 -1.93 -8.40 19.29
N LYS A 54 -2.30 -9.43 20.05
CA LYS A 54 -2.35 -9.50 21.50
C LYS A 54 -3.48 -8.63 22.05
N ASN A 55 -3.15 -7.42 22.52
CA ASN A 55 -4.10 -6.60 23.28
C ASN A 55 -5.06 -5.80 22.39
N CYS A 56 -4.92 -5.88 21.06
CA CYS A 56 -5.76 -5.13 20.11
C CYS A 56 -6.63 -6.03 19.21
N GLY A 57 -6.85 -7.29 19.61
CA GLY A 57 -7.64 -8.24 18.85
C GLY A 57 -6.92 -8.77 17.62
N PHE A 58 -7.69 -9.24 16.65
CA PHE A 58 -7.19 -9.90 15.46
C PHE A 58 -7.17 -8.96 14.27
N VAL A 59 -6.08 -8.98 13.51
CA VAL A 59 -5.83 -8.11 12.35
C VAL A 59 -5.43 -8.92 11.12
N ALA A 60 -5.43 -8.26 9.96
CA ALA A 60 -4.93 -8.83 8.72
C ALA A 60 -3.39 -8.96 8.74
N ASN A 61 -2.85 -9.82 7.86
CA ASN A 61 -1.39 -9.98 7.70
C ASN A 61 -0.69 -8.72 7.16
N THR A 62 -1.43 -7.80 6.56
CA THR A 62 -0.92 -6.55 6.02
C THR A 62 -1.71 -5.37 6.60
N PRO A 63 -1.10 -4.18 6.72
CA PRO A 63 -1.82 -2.98 7.14
C PRO A 63 -3.06 -2.75 6.28
N SER A 64 -4.14 -2.30 6.92
CA SER A 64 -5.33 -1.81 6.22
C SER A 64 -5.05 -0.52 5.47
N TYR A 65 -4.14 0.31 6.00
CA TYR A 65 -3.64 1.52 5.36
C TYR A 65 -2.24 1.84 5.88
N THR A 66 -1.36 2.35 5.00
CA THR A 66 -0.05 2.88 5.40
C THR A 66 -0.05 4.39 5.17
N LEU A 67 0.07 5.14 6.25
CA LEU A 67 0.11 6.60 6.24
C LEU A 67 1.57 7.06 6.31
N SER A 68 1.96 7.98 5.42
CA SER A 68 3.29 8.58 5.42
C SER A 68 3.17 10.08 5.63
N LEU A 69 3.59 10.55 6.81
CA LEU A 69 3.59 11.97 7.16
C LEU A 69 4.98 12.56 6.94
N SER A 70 5.10 13.53 6.05
CA SER A 70 6.39 14.20 5.81
C SER A 70 6.74 15.22 6.89
N ASN A 71 5.74 15.73 7.61
CA ASN A 71 5.88 16.73 8.67
C ASN A 71 4.94 16.41 9.83
N ARG A 72 5.22 16.98 11.00
CA ARG A 72 4.32 16.95 12.16
C ARG A 72 2.97 17.57 11.80
N ILE A 73 1.90 16.93 12.23
CA ILE A 73 0.51 17.39 12.11
C ILE A 73 -0.02 17.66 13.52
N ASP A 74 -0.39 18.91 13.80
CA ASP A 74 -0.84 19.34 15.14
C ASP A 74 -2.20 18.77 15.55
N TYR A 75 -2.98 18.32 14.56
CA TYR A 75 -4.23 17.61 14.79
C TYR A 75 -4.55 16.70 13.62
N MET A 76 -4.71 15.42 13.92
CA MET A 76 -5.32 14.47 13.00
C MET A 76 -6.18 13.48 13.79
N ARG A 77 -7.34 13.14 13.22
CA ARG A 77 -8.33 12.20 13.74
C ARG A 77 -8.44 11.03 12.77
N MET A 78 -8.37 9.81 13.31
CA MET A 78 -8.72 8.57 12.63
C MET A 78 -9.98 8.01 13.29
N PHE A 79 -11.04 7.86 12.51
CA PHE A 79 -12.33 7.36 12.96
C PHE A 79 -12.76 6.16 12.11
N VAL A 80 -13.16 5.07 12.75
CA VAL A 80 -13.50 3.81 12.08
C VAL A 80 -14.99 3.54 12.20
N GLU A 81 -15.68 3.44 11.08
CA GLU A 81 -17.09 3.04 10.99
C GLU A 81 -17.17 1.58 10.54
N VAL A 82 -17.88 0.73 11.28
CA VAL A 82 -18.09 -0.68 10.93
C VAL A 82 -19.56 -1.05 11.10
N ASN A 83 -20.10 -1.87 10.21
CA ASN A 83 -21.49 -2.33 10.25
C ASN A 83 -21.67 -3.64 11.04
N GLY A 84 -20.91 -3.85 12.12
CA GLY A 84 -20.97 -5.08 12.92
C GLY A 84 -19.69 -5.40 13.68
N GLY A 85 -19.75 -6.48 14.47
CA GLY A 85 -18.59 -7.02 15.20
C GLY A 85 -18.12 -6.15 16.36
N GLN A 86 -16.85 -6.35 16.74
CA GLN A 86 -16.17 -5.62 17.80
C GLN A 86 -14.88 -5.03 17.23
N PRO A 87 -14.98 -3.95 16.44
CA PRO A 87 -13.86 -3.44 15.67
C PRO A 87 -12.77 -2.88 16.57
N THR A 88 -11.53 -2.98 16.10
CA THR A 88 -10.36 -2.41 16.79
C THR A 88 -9.56 -1.54 15.81
N LEU A 89 -8.94 -0.49 16.34
CA LEU A 89 -8.03 0.37 15.61
C LEU A 89 -6.65 0.25 16.24
N LEU A 90 -5.74 -0.44 15.54
CA LEU A 90 -4.33 -0.56 15.91
C LEU A 90 -3.50 0.32 14.97
N VAL A 91 -2.68 1.19 15.56
CA VAL A 91 -1.75 2.04 14.81
C VAL A 91 -0.35 1.81 15.34
N ILE A 92 0.53 1.32 14.47
CA ILE A 92 1.97 1.17 14.75
C ILE A 92 2.68 2.37 14.13
N GLY A 93 3.35 3.15 14.97
CA GLY A 93 4.06 4.37 14.61
C GLY A 93 5.51 4.16 14.15
N PRO A 94 6.21 5.26 13.85
CA PRO A 94 7.53 5.23 13.23
C PRO A 94 8.67 4.89 14.19
N LYS A 95 8.51 5.09 15.50
CA LYS A 95 9.54 4.73 16.48
C LYS A 95 9.28 3.33 17.03
N ALA A 96 10.33 2.71 17.53
CA ALA A 96 10.19 1.48 18.32
C ALA A 96 9.23 1.75 19.49
N ASP A 97 8.32 0.80 19.71
CA ASP A 97 7.31 0.84 20.78
C ASP A 97 6.17 1.87 20.62
N ASP A 98 6.14 2.66 19.53
CA ASP A 98 4.98 3.50 19.20
C ASP A 98 3.84 2.60 18.70
N SER A 99 2.92 2.23 19.59
CA SER A 99 1.72 1.49 19.23
C SER A 99 0.52 1.99 20.01
N PHE A 100 -0.55 2.33 19.30
CA PHE A 100 -1.81 2.80 19.87
C PHE A 100 -2.92 1.82 19.51
N CYS A 101 -3.73 1.45 20.50
CA CYS A 101 -4.87 0.58 20.30
C CYS A 101 -6.12 1.23 20.90
N VAL A 102 -7.19 1.27 20.12
CA VAL A 102 -8.52 1.65 20.60
C VAL A 102 -9.51 0.56 20.23
N LEU A 103 -10.29 0.13 21.21
CA LEU A 103 -11.33 -0.88 21.06
C LEU A 103 -12.67 -0.19 20.84
N GLY A 104 -13.42 -0.67 19.86
CA GLY A 104 -14.83 -0.36 19.69
C GLY A 104 -15.71 -1.45 20.30
N ASP A 105 -17.00 -1.16 20.34
CA ASP A 105 -18.07 -2.11 20.65
C ASP A 105 -19.36 -1.65 19.97
N MET A 106 -19.72 -2.32 18.86
CA MET A 106 -20.90 -1.94 18.07
C MET A 106 -22.21 -2.20 18.82
N ASN A 107 -22.23 -3.07 19.84
CA ASN A 107 -23.43 -3.30 20.65
C ASN A 107 -23.77 -2.07 21.51
N THR A 108 -22.78 -1.21 21.76
CA THR A 108 -22.94 0.06 22.48
C THR A 108 -22.86 1.27 21.56
N GLY A 109 -22.70 1.06 20.24
CA GLY A 109 -22.50 2.11 19.25
C GLY A 109 -21.12 2.80 19.31
N LEU A 110 -20.15 2.20 20.01
CA LEU A 110 -18.82 2.78 20.20
C LEU A 110 -17.89 2.41 19.05
N ASN A 111 -17.65 3.37 18.16
CA ASN A 111 -16.68 3.25 17.08
C ASN A 111 -15.25 3.57 17.56
N PRO A 112 -14.22 2.83 17.12
CA PRO A 112 -12.82 3.14 17.44
C PRO A 112 -12.40 4.50 16.87
N GLU A 113 -11.71 5.29 17.70
CA GLU A 113 -11.23 6.61 17.31
C GLU A 113 -9.91 6.96 18.00
N ILE A 114 -8.96 7.52 17.25
CA ILE A 114 -7.74 8.14 17.77
C ILE A 114 -7.64 9.55 17.21
N SER A 115 -7.41 10.54 18.07
CA SER A 115 -7.09 11.91 17.65
C SER A 115 -5.95 12.49 18.47
N GLY A 116 -5.22 13.43 17.89
CA GLY A 116 -4.12 14.09 18.59
C GLY A 116 -3.08 14.69 17.65
N VAL A 117 -1.89 14.91 18.19
CA VAL A 117 -0.69 15.33 17.46
C VAL A 117 -0.01 14.10 16.87
N TRP A 118 0.42 14.19 15.62
CA TRP A 118 1.11 13.12 14.91
C TRP A 118 2.44 13.63 14.38
N GLU A 119 3.53 12.93 14.73
CA GLU A 119 4.87 13.29 14.27
C GLU A 119 5.12 12.84 12.82
N ALA A 120 6.18 13.37 12.22
CA ALA A 120 6.60 12.89 10.90
C ALA A 120 7.03 11.41 10.97
N GLY A 121 6.70 10.64 9.95
CA GLY A 121 7.06 9.23 9.85
C GLY A 121 6.03 8.37 9.13
N THR A 122 6.28 7.06 9.11
CA THR A 122 5.38 6.06 8.53
C THR A 122 4.60 5.36 9.63
N TYR A 123 3.29 5.30 9.45
CA TYR A 123 2.34 4.67 10.35
C TYR A 123 1.64 3.52 9.61
N ASN A 124 1.61 2.35 10.24
CA ASN A 124 0.85 1.21 9.76
C ASN A 124 -0.45 1.12 10.55
N VAL A 125 -1.57 1.30 9.85
CA VAL A 125 -2.92 1.29 10.41
C VAL A 125 -3.57 -0.04 10.11
N TYR A 126 -4.06 -0.72 11.14
CA TYR A 126 -4.79 -1.97 11.05
C TYR A 126 -6.18 -1.78 11.64
N ILE A 127 -7.19 -2.16 10.85
CA ILE A 127 -8.57 -2.26 11.31
C ILE A 127 -8.83 -3.73 11.64
N GLY A 128 -8.90 -4.03 12.93
CA GLY A 128 -9.09 -5.38 13.45
C GLY A 128 -10.50 -5.63 13.92
N ASP A 129 -10.69 -6.82 14.48
CA ASP A 129 -11.88 -7.23 15.21
C ASP A 129 -11.45 -8.03 16.44
N ARG A 130 -12.13 -7.85 17.57
CA ARG A 130 -11.75 -8.48 18.85
C ARG A 130 -11.72 -10.01 18.76
N TYR A 131 -12.55 -10.60 17.91
CA TYR A 131 -12.66 -12.06 17.73
C TYR A 131 -12.26 -12.52 16.32
N GLY A 132 -11.70 -11.62 15.51
CA GLY A 132 -11.25 -11.94 14.14
C GLY A 132 -12.37 -12.04 13.12
N GLU A 133 -13.57 -11.58 13.47
CA GLU A 133 -14.67 -11.49 12.50
C GLU A 133 -14.36 -10.47 11.40
N ARG A 134 -14.94 -10.71 10.22
CA ARG A 134 -14.71 -9.87 9.05
C ARG A 134 -15.94 -9.03 8.75
N HIS A 135 -15.81 -7.72 8.92
CA HIS A 135 -16.86 -6.75 8.64
C HIS A 135 -16.35 -5.66 7.72
N GLN A 136 -17.21 -5.12 6.87
CA GLN A 136 -16.82 -3.97 6.04
C GLN A 136 -16.62 -2.75 6.93
N PHE A 137 -15.52 -2.04 6.73
CA PHE A 137 -15.23 -0.79 7.45
C PHE A 137 -15.06 0.40 6.49
N THR A 138 -15.28 1.60 7.04
CA THR A 138 -14.81 2.87 6.49
C THR A 138 -13.92 3.56 7.53
N LEU A 139 -12.66 3.78 7.18
CA LEU A 139 -11.70 4.57 7.96
C LEU A 139 -11.70 5.99 7.40
N ARG A 140 -11.98 6.97 8.26
CA ARG A 140 -11.93 8.40 7.96
C ARG A 140 -10.72 9.00 8.65
N ILE A 141 -9.85 9.64 7.88
CA ILE A 141 -8.69 10.38 8.40
C ILE A 141 -8.93 11.85 8.10
N SER A 142 -8.91 12.70 9.12
CA SER A 142 -9.15 14.15 8.99
C SER A 142 -8.09 14.94 9.74
N THR A 143 -7.63 16.04 9.15
CA THR A 143 -6.81 17.05 9.84
C THR A 143 -7.63 18.27 10.29
N ASP A 144 -8.93 18.25 10.03
CA ASP A 144 -9.84 19.31 10.41
C ASP A 144 -10.34 19.11 11.83
N LYS A 145 -10.17 20.13 12.68
CA LYS A 145 -10.67 20.14 14.06
C LYS A 145 -12.20 20.33 14.18
N ASN A 146 -12.89 20.47 13.05
CA ASN A 146 -14.26 21.00 12.99
C ASN A 146 -15.33 19.91 13.02
#